data_AF-A0A9P9DF49-F1
#
_entry.id   AF-A0A9P9DF49-F1
#
_cell.length_a   1.000
_cell.length_b   1.000
_cell.length_c   1.000
_cell.angle_alpha   90.00
_cell.angle_beta   90.00
_cell.angle_gamma   90.00
#
_symmetry.space_group_name_H-M   'P 1'
#
loop_
_entity.id
_entity.type
_entity.pdbx_description
1 polymer ?
#
loop_
_entity_poly.entity_id
_entity_poly.type
_entity_poly.pdbx_seq_one_letter_code
_entity_poly.pdbx_strand_id
1 'polypeptide(L)'
;MGITDLPSELLYATFDFLDLIDSTCFGLTNKHFYAIHRHLHGFVSLSSRRDGPNDLEWAWRLAGLPIYHPNHPRSADNVVTTTTSGTPNSQALERLRFNGQVYCRKCGISRCELQRHLRDWMGTDAGRSEYCLFTQRFGPPASEGARGFCYMPSPKKPHHCGRHAGK
;
A
#
# COMPACT_ATOMS: atom_id res chain seq x y z
N MET A 1 11.37 -30.65 -4.66
CA MET A 1 11.30 -30.25 -3.24
C MET A 1 10.80 -28.83 -3.21
N GLY A 2 9.54 -28.64 -2.82
CA GLY A 2 8.88 -27.34 -2.79
C GLY A 2 8.82 -26.77 -1.37
N ILE A 3 8.43 -25.50 -1.25
CA ILE A 3 8.23 -24.84 0.05
C ILE A 3 7.19 -25.56 0.93
N THR A 4 6.27 -26.31 0.31
CA THR A 4 5.26 -27.11 0.99
C THR A 4 5.80 -28.36 1.68
N ASP A 5 6.99 -28.81 1.31
CA ASP A 5 7.60 -30.04 1.83
C ASP A 5 8.51 -29.78 3.04
N LEU A 6 8.63 -28.52 3.47
CA LEU A 6 9.43 -28.17 4.64
C LEU A 6 8.75 -28.67 5.93
N PRO A 7 9.55 -29.08 6.93
CA PRO A 7 9.09 -29.27 8.30
C PRO A 7 8.32 -28.06 8.82
N SER A 8 7.30 -28.30 9.65
CA SER A 8 6.41 -27.25 10.14
C SER A 8 7.18 -26.17 10.89
N GLU A 9 8.24 -26.53 11.61
CA GLU A 9 9.13 -25.63 12.36
C GLU A 9 9.76 -24.57 11.44
N LEU A 10 10.21 -24.97 10.25
CA LEU A 10 10.79 -24.05 9.28
C LEU A 10 9.73 -23.16 8.63
N LEU A 11 8.52 -23.68 8.44
CA LEU A 11 7.38 -22.88 7.99
C LEU A 11 7.00 -21.82 9.02
N TYR A 12 6.87 -22.19 10.30
CA TYR A 12 6.63 -21.25 11.40
C TYR A 12 7.72 -20.17 11.46
N ALA A 13 8.99 -20.57 11.43
CA ALA A 13 10.11 -19.62 11.42
C ALA A 13 10.04 -18.66 10.21
N THR A 14 9.67 -19.16 9.02
CA THR A 14 9.48 -18.30 7.84
C THR A 14 8.40 -17.26 8.08
N PHE A 15 7.25 -17.66 8.64
CA PHE A 15 6.15 -16.75 8.94
C PHE A 15 6.53 -15.70 9.99
N ASP A 16 7.34 -16.05 10.98
CA ASP A 16 7.83 -15.11 12.00
C ASP A 16 8.73 -14.01 11.41
N PHE A 17 9.39 -14.24 10.27
CA PHE A 17 10.18 -13.24 9.56
C PHE A 17 9.37 -12.34 8.61
N LEU A 18 8.12 -12.68 8.32
CA LEU A 18 7.28 -11.90 7.42
C LEU A 18 6.51 -10.83 8.19
N ASP A 19 6.35 -9.65 7.57
CA ASP A 19 5.40 -8.68 8.12
C ASP A 19 3.95 -9.17 7.97
N LEU A 20 3.02 -8.50 8.65
CA LEU A 20 1.62 -8.90 8.67
C LEU A 20 0.96 -9.00 7.28
N ILE A 21 1.30 -8.10 6.35
CA ILE A 21 0.72 -8.08 5.00
C ILE A 21 1.29 -9.22 4.17
N ASP A 22 2.62 -9.37 4.18
CA ASP A 22 3.32 -10.39 3.41
C ASP A 22 3.00 -11.79 3.94
N SER A 23 2.94 -11.95 5.27
CA SER A 23 2.44 -13.14 5.96
C SER A 23 1.01 -13.48 5.54
N THR A 24 0.10 -12.49 5.48
CA THR A 24 -1.28 -12.73 5.02
C THR A 24 -1.31 -13.19 3.57
N CYS A 25 -0.59 -12.49 2.68
CA CYS A 25 -0.54 -12.83 1.26
C CYS A 25 0.06 -14.22 1.03
N PHE A 26 1.11 -14.58 1.76
CA PHE A 26 1.73 -15.89 1.67
C PHE A 26 0.80 -16.98 2.23
N GLY A 27 0.16 -16.74 3.36
CA GLY A 27 -0.85 -17.61 3.95
C GLY A 27 -1.99 -17.94 2.98
N LEU A 28 -2.50 -16.95 2.24
CA LEU A 28 -3.60 -17.14 1.30
C LEU A 28 -3.25 -18.01 0.07
N THR A 29 -1.97 -18.30 -0.18
CA THR A 29 -1.57 -19.16 -1.30
C THR A 29 -1.87 -20.64 -1.10
N ASN A 30 -2.00 -21.09 0.15
CA ASN A 30 -2.22 -22.50 0.48
C ASN A 30 -3.00 -22.67 1.80
N LYS A 31 -3.94 -23.62 1.86
CA LYS A 31 -4.72 -23.92 3.08
C LYS A 31 -3.87 -24.20 4.32
N HIS A 32 -2.72 -24.87 4.17
CA HIS A 32 -1.80 -25.20 5.26
C HIS A 32 -1.07 -23.95 5.75
N PHE A 33 -0.60 -23.11 4.84
CA PHE A 33 0.04 -21.83 5.14
C PHE A 33 -0.94 -20.86 5.80
N TYR A 34 -2.20 -20.85 5.36
CA TYR A 34 -3.23 -20.04 5.98
C TYR A 34 -3.51 -20.48 7.43
N ALA A 35 -3.48 -21.78 7.71
CA ALA A 35 -3.63 -22.28 9.08
C ALA A 35 -2.49 -21.80 10.00
N ILE A 36 -1.24 -21.83 9.51
CA ILE A 36 -0.07 -21.31 10.23
C ILE A 36 -0.20 -19.80 10.46
N HIS A 37 -0.47 -19.02 9.41
CA HIS A 37 -0.70 -17.57 9.51
C HIS A 37 -1.78 -17.23 10.55
N ARG A 38 -2.92 -17.93 10.50
CA ARG A 38 -4.05 -17.70 11.40
C ARG A 38 -3.71 -18.05 12.84
N HIS A 39 -2.85 -19.05 13.06
CA HIS A 39 -2.37 -19.40 14.39
C HIS A 39 -1.48 -18.30 14.97
N LEU A 40 -0.57 -17.73 14.17
CA LEU A 40 0.38 -16.72 14.62
C LEU A 40 -0.23 -15.31 14.74
N HIS A 41 -1.05 -14.90 13.78
CA HIS A 41 -1.51 -13.50 13.67
C HIS A 41 -3.04 -13.33 13.83
N GLY A 42 -3.80 -14.43 13.95
CA GLY A 42 -5.25 -14.37 14.12
C GLY A 42 -5.99 -13.88 12.87
N PHE A 43 -6.91 -12.93 13.06
CA PHE A 43 -7.68 -12.32 11.97
C PHE A 43 -7.10 -10.97 11.59
N VAL A 44 -6.75 -10.82 10.31
CA VAL A 44 -6.20 -9.57 9.77
C VAL A 44 -7.27 -8.80 9.00
N SER A 45 -7.46 -7.53 9.35
CA SER A 45 -8.37 -6.65 8.62
C SER A 45 -7.81 -6.30 7.24
N LEU A 46 -8.68 -6.14 6.23
CA LEU A 46 -8.27 -5.63 4.91
C LEU A 46 -7.73 -4.19 4.95
N SER A 47 -8.12 -3.43 5.98
CA SER A 47 -7.61 -2.07 6.25
C SER A 47 -6.25 -2.07 6.96
N SER A 48 -5.70 -3.24 7.31
CA SER A 48 -4.38 -3.34 7.93
C SER A 48 -3.29 -2.72 7.06
N ARG A 49 -2.36 -2.03 7.73
CA ARG A 49 -1.23 -1.32 7.12
C ARG A 49 0.06 -1.89 7.69
N ARG A 50 1.11 -1.97 6.88
CA ARG A 50 2.46 -2.34 7.35
C ARG A 50 2.90 -1.36 8.44
N ASP A 51 3.53 -1.79 9.53
CA ASP A 51 3.95 -0.89 10.62
C ASP A 51 5.06 0.10 10.22
N GLY A 52 5.09 1.25 10.91
CA GLY A 52 6.07 2.32 10.71
C GLY A 52 5.85 3.21 9.47
N PRO A 53 6.44 4.42 9.44
CA PRO A 53 6.73 5.09 8.18
C PRO A 53 7.84 4.32 7.48
N ASN A 54 7.75 4.10 6.17
CA ASN A 54 8.91 3.65 5.39
C ASN A 54 10.05 4.67 5.58
N ASP A 55 11.32 4.27 5.61
CA ASP A 55 12.49 5.19 5.69
C ASP A 55 12.42 6.32 4.64
N LEU A 56 11.72 6.05 3.53
CA LEU A 56 11.41 7.01 2.49
C LEU A 56 10.20 7.91 2.78
N GLU A 57 9.16 7.43 3.48
CA GLU A 57 8.11 8.31 4.02
C GLU A 57 8.71 9.32 5.02
N TRP A 58 9.75 8.92 5.76
CA TRP A 58 10.58 9.83 6.55
C TRP A 58 11.37 10.80 5.67
N ALA A 59 12.10 10.30 4.66
CA ALA A 59 12.90 11.13 3.78
C ALA A 59 12.08 12.21 3.04
N TRP A 60 10.87 11.88 2.56
CA TRP A 60 9.97 12.82 1.90
C TRP A 60 9.33 13.83 2.87
N ARG A 61 9.02 13.43 4.12
CA ARG A 61 8.57 14.37 5.16
C ARG A 61 9.66 15.37 5.55
N LEU A 62 10.93 14.94 5.59
CA LEU A 62 12.06 15.85 5.83
C LEU A 62 12.37 16.73 4.61
N ALA A 63 12.29 16.19 3.38
CA ALA A 63 12.54 16.94 2.15
C ALA A 63 11.46 18.01 1.85
N GLY A 64 10.26 17.89 2.43
CA GLY A 64 9.16 18.84 2.29
C GLY A 64 9.08 19.91 3.39
N LEU A 65 9.92 19.86 4.42
CA LEU A 65 10.08 20.96 5.35
C LEU A 65 11.10 21.94 4.74
N PRO A 66 10.75 23.22 4.51
CA PRO A 66 11.77 24.22 4.29
C PRO A 66 12.53 24.31 5.62
N ILE A 67 13.68 23.64 5.71
CA ILE A 67 14.63 23.95 6.76
C ILE A 67 15.11 25.36 6.44
N TYR A 68 14.44 26.33 7.04
CA TYR A 68 14.98 27.66 7.26
C TYR A 68 16.23 27.43 8.10
N HIS A 69 17.37 27.36 7.43
CA HIS A 69 18.67 27.53 8.05
C HIS A 69 18.92 29.04 8.12
N PRO A 70 18.69 29.72 9.27
CA PRO A 70 19.28 31.03 9.46
C PRO A 70 20.78 30.82 9.59
N ASN A 71 21.54 31.50 8.74
CA ASN A 71 23.00 31.57 8.74
C ASN A 71 23.72 30.46 7.95
N HIS A 72 23.80 30.64 6.63
CA HIS A 72 25.08 30.41 5.97
C HIS A 72 25.38 31.59 5.01
N PRO A 73 26.60 32.17 5.04
CA PRO A 73 26.90 33.40 4.32
C PRO A 73 26.86 33.22 2.81
N ARG A 74 26.43 34.30 2.15
CA ARG A 74 26.47 34.52 0.69
C ARG A 74 27.92 34.44 0.22
N SER A 75 28.21 33.53 -0.71
CA SER A 75 29.28 33.73 -1.70
C SER A 75 28.62 33.73 -3.07
N ALA A 76 28.85 34.84 -3.76
CA ALA A 76 28.27 35.19 -5.04
C ALA A 76 28.98 34.45 -6.20
N ASP A 77 28.35 34.62 -7.37
CA ASP A 77 28.92 34.46 -8.71
C ASP A 77 28.92 33.05 -9.31
N ASN A 78 27.85 32.67 -10.01
CA ASN A 78 27.72 33.04 -11.44
C ASN A 78 26.38 32.62 -12.04
N VAL A 79 25.87 33.54 -12.85
CA VAL A 79 24.62 33.54 -13.61
C VAL A 79 24.62 32.49 -14.72
N VAL A 80 23.57 31.67 -14.81
CA VAL A 80 22.89 31.36 -16.09
C VAL A 80 21.39 31.27 -15.84
N THR A 81 20.67 32.24 -16.38
CA THR A 81 19.21 32.25 -16.52
C THR A 81 18.82 31.40 -17.71
N THR A 82 18.05 30.32 -17.52
CA THR A 82 16.96 29.99 -18.46
C THR A 82 15.88 29.13 -17.80
N THR A 83 14.73 29.74 -17.62
CA THR A 83 13.40 29.15 -17.40
C THR A 83 13.10 28.11 -18.48
N THR A 84 12.74 26.87 -18.13
CA THR A 84 11.75 26.02 -18.85
C THR A 84 11.44 24.76 -18.02
N SER A 85 10.15 24.52 -17.80
CA SER A 85 9.52 23.27 -17.39
C SER A 85 10.23 21.99 -17.88
N GLY A 86 10.60 21.10 -16.95
CA GLY A 86 11.17 19.80 -17.27
C GLY A 86 10.86 18.79 -16.18
N THR A 87 9.88 17.93 -16.45
CA THR A 87 9.63 16.66 -15.77
C THR A 87 10.95 16.00 -15.36
N PRO A 88 11.15 15.52 -14.12
CA PRO A 88 12.35 14.78 -13.79
C PRO A 88 12.42 13.55 -14.71
N ASN A 89 13.53 13.43 -15.43
CA ASN A 89 13.76 12.43 -16.48
C ASN A 89 13.52 11.02 -15.91
N SER A 90 12.43 10.37 -16.33
CA SER A 90 11.99 9.06 -15.82
C SER A 90 13.09 8.00 -15.94
N GLN A 91 13.93 8.10 -16.97
CA GLN A 91 15.05 7.20 -17.21
C GLN A 91 16.22 7.40 -16.23
N ALA A 92 16.41 8.62 -15.70
CA ALA A 92 17.43 8.88 -14.69
C ALA A 92 17.00 8.31 -13.32
N LEU A 93 15.71 8.39 -13.00
CA LEU A 93 15.12 7.75 -11.82
C LEU A 93 15.14 6.21 -11.92
N GLU A 94 15.05 5.67 -13.14
CA GLU A 94 15.08 4.23 -13.39
C GLU A 94 16.48 3.62 -13.25
N ARG A 95 17.53 4.39 -13.57
CA ARG A 95 18.94 3.99 -13.41
C ARG A 95 19.46 4.05 -11.97
N LEU A 96 18.76 4.75 -11.08
CA LEU A 96 19.05 4.74 -9.64
C LEU A 96 18.51 3.47 -8.94
N ARG A 97 17.87 2.56 -9.67
CA ARG A 97 17.42 1.25 -9.19
C ARG A 97 18.55 0.23 -9.29
N PHE A 98 19.46 0.22 -8.32
CA PHE A 98 20.36 -0.91 -8.11
C PHE A 98 20.20 -1.39 -6.67
N ASN A 99 19.60 -2.57 -6.52
CA ASN A 99 19.23 -3.27 -5.27
C ASN A 99 18.07 -2.67 -4.42
N GLY A 100 17.37 -1.64 -4.92
CA GLY A 100 16.34 -0.86 -4.19
C GLY A 100 14.88 -1.05 -4.64
N GLN A 101 14.05 -1.66 -3.79
CA GLN A 101 12.60 -1.44 -3.79
C GLN A 101 12.28 -0.23 -2.89
N VAL A 102 12.48 0.97 -3.43
CA VAL A 102 12.06 2.24 -2.80
C VAL A 102 10.52 2.34 -2.74
N TYR A 103 9.81 1.63 -3.60
CA TYR A 103 8.36 1.66 -3.73
C TYR A 103 7.78 0.25 -3.82
N CYS A 104 6.60 0.04 -3.24
CA CYS A 104 5.86 -1.20 -3.38
C CYS A 104 5.30 -1.31 -4.80
N ARG A 105 5.40 -2.48 -5.45
CA ARG A 105 4.83 -2.68 -6.80
C ARG A 105 3.30 -2.58 -6.85
N LYS A 106 2.62 -2.81 -5.72
CA LYS A 106 1.15 -2.75 -5.60
C LYS A 106 0.65 -1.43 -5.01
N CYS A 107 1.42 -0.82 -4.10
CA CYS A 107 1.03 0.41 -3.40
C CYS A 107 1.71 1.68 -3.94
N GLY A 108 2.75 1.53 -4.75
CA GLY A 108 3.56 2.63 -5.25
C GLY A 108 4.30 3.34 -4.12
N ILE A 109 4.17 4.66 -4.08
CA ILE A 109 4.75 5.55 -3.06
C ILE A 109 3.96 5.58 -1.75
N SER A 110 2.75 5.02 -1.71
CA SER A 110 1.93 4.97 -0.51
C SER A 110 2.33 3.79 0.38
N ARG A 111 2.14 3.94 1.69
CA ARG A 111 2.19 2.84 2.66
C ARG A 111 1.41 1.61 2.17
N CYS A 112 1.97 0.44 2.40
CA CYS A 112 1.31 -0.81 2.05
C CYS A 112 0.04 -1.01 2.87
N GLU A 113 -1.05 -1.33 2.17
CA GLU A 113 -2.34 -1.71 2.75
C GLU A 113 -2.73 -3.08 2.20
N LEU A 114 -3.24 -3.97 3.06
CA LEU A 114 -3.57 -5.34 2.67
C LEU A 114 -4.56 -5.37 1.49
N GLN A 115 -5.61 -4.53 1.52
CA GLN A 115 -6.56 -4.43 0.41
C GLN A 115 -5.89 -4.15 -0.94
N ARG A 116 -4.86 -3.30 -0.98
CA ARG A 116 -4.16 -2.99 -2.25
C ARG A 116 -3.35 -4.19 -2.73
N HIS A 117 -2.84 -5.00 -1.80
CA HIS A 117 -2.11 -6.21 -2.16
C HIS A 117 -3.01 -7.29 -2.77
N LEU A 118 -4.25 -7.37 -2.28
CA LEU A 118 -5.26 -8.35 -2.71
C LEU A 118 -6.14 -7.88 -3.88
N ARG A 119 -6.08 -6.60 -4.27
CA ARG A 119 -6.93 -5.99 -5.30
C ARG A 119 -7.04 -6.82 -6.58
N ASP A 120 -5.90 -7.22 -7.13
CA ASP A 120 -5.85 -7.96 -8.39
C ASP A 120 -6.53 -9.33 -8.25
N TRP A 121 -6.33 -9.99 -7.10
CA TRP A 121 -6.94 -11.28 -6.80
C TRP A 121 -8.46 -11.18 -6.62
N MET A 122 -8.92 -10.07 -6.06
CA MET A 122 -10.36 -9.77 -5.91
C MET A 122 -11.02 -9.37 -7.24
N GLY A 123 -10.25 -9.21 -8.32
CA GLY A 123 -10.78 -8.87 -9.64
C GLY A 123 -11.29 -7.44 -9.75
N THR A 124 -10.73 -6.50 -8.96
CA THR A 124 -11.12 -5.09 -9.03
C THR A 124 -10.80 -4.44 -10.36
N ASP A 125 -9.65 -4.77 -10.95
CA ASP A 125 -9.28 -4.26 -12.27
C ASP A 125 -10.16 -4.84 -13.39
N ALA A 126 -10.76 -6.01 -13.16
CA ALA A 126 -11.74 -6.63 -14.03
C ALA A 126 -13.19 -6.21 -13.70
N GLY A 127 -13.38 -5.21 -12.83
CA GLY A 127 -14.69 -4.69 -12.45
C GLY A 127 -15.57 -5.66 -11.65
N ARG A 128 -15.03 -6.77 -11.13
CA ARG A 128 -15.83 -7.78 -10.39
C ARG A 128 -16.18 -7.34 -8.99
N SER A 129 -15.28 -6.61 -8.34
CA SER A 129 -15.46 -6.14 -6.98
C SER A 129 -14.74 -4.82 -6.74
N GLU A 130 -15.21 -4.04 -5.77
CA GLU A 130 -14.54 -2.81 -5.35
C GLU A 130 -14.34 -2.82 -3.83
N TYR A 131 -13.21 -2.27 -3.39
CA TYR A 131 -12.96 -2.05 -1.97
C TYR A 131 -13.72 -0.82 -1.46
N CYS A 132 -14.55 -1.01 -0.44
CA CYS A 132 -15.27 0.06 0.23
C CYS A 132 -14.46 0.58 1.43
N LEU A 133 -14.06 1.86 1.40
CA LEU A 133 -13.32 2.48 2.52
C LEU A 133 -14.16 2.59 3.81
N PHE A 134 -15.48 2.63 3.67
CA PHE A 134 -16.39 2.77 4.81
C PHE A 134 -16.64 1.43 5.51
N THR A 135 -17.02 0.39 4.77
CA THR A 135 -17.25 -0.95 5.34
C THR A 135 -15.97 -1.78 5.46
N GLN A 136 -14.86 -1.30 4.90
CA GLN A 136 -13.53 -1.92 4.90
C GLN A 136 -13.53 -3.34 4.32
N ARG A 137 -14.34 -3.56 3.29
CA ARG A 137 -14.55 -4.86 2.64
C ARG A 137 -14.60 -4.72 1.12
N PHE A 138 -14.20 -5.78 0.43
CA PHE A 138 -14.50 -5.92 -0.99
C PHE A 138 -15.96 -6.34 -1.16
N GLY A 139 -16.66 -5.70 -2.08
CA GLY A 139 -18.04 -6.04 -2.43
C GLY A 139 -18.31 -5.74 -3.90
N PRO A 140 -19.58 -5.84 -4.33
CA PRO A 140 -19.97 -5.43 -5.68
C PRO A 140 -19.52 -3.99 -5.98
N PRO A 141 -19.10 -3.69 -7.22
CA PRO A 141 -18.72 -2.34 -7.62
C PRO A 141 -19.90 -1.38 -7.47
N ALA A 142 -19.60 -0.10 -7.26
CA ALA A 142 -20.63 0.94 -7.23
C ALA A 142 -21.37 1.03 -8.59
N SER A 143 -22.65 1.43 -8.57
CA SER A 143 -23.43 1.62 -9.79
C SER A 143 -22.86 2.71 -10.69
N GLU A 144 -23.08 2.61 -12.00
CA GLU A 144 -22.75 3.68 -12.96
C GLU A 144 -23.41 5.00 -12.53
N GLY A 145 -22.62 6.04 -12.31
CA GLY A 145 -23.08 7.35 -11.81
C GLY A 145 -23.06 7.52 -10.28
N ALA A 146 -22.58 6.53 -9.52
CA ALA A 146 -22.35 6.71 -8.08
C ALA A 146 -21.24 7.73 -7.80
N ARG A 147 -21.28 8.35 -6.61
CA ARG A 147 -20.22 9.28 -6.17
C ARG A 147 -18.85 8.60 -6.20
N GLY A 148 -17.80 9.38 -6.47
CA GLY A 148 -16.42 8.87 -6.52
C GLY A 148 -15.82 8.47 -5.16
N PHE A 149 -16.51 8.72 -4.04
CA PHE A 149 -16.03 8.43 -2.69
C PHE A 149 -17.08 7.71 -1.85
N CYS A 150 -16.63 6.87 -0.92
CA CYS A 150 -17.50 6.18 0.03
C CYS A 150 -17.99 7.17 1.10
N TYR A 151 -19.27 7.10 1.47
CA TYR A 151 -19.85 7.95 2.49
C TYR A 151 -20.96 7.24 3.25
N MET A 152 -21.26 7.71 4.46
CA MET A 152 -22.40 7.25 5.24
C MET A 152 -23.67 7.97 4.74
N PRO A 153 -24.69 7.26 4.22
CA PRO A 153 -25.89 7.88 3.68
C PRO A 153 -26.84 8.35 4.78
N SER A 154 -26.87 7.67 5.92
CA SER A 154 -27.69 8.02 7.07
C SER A 154 -27.02 7.56 8.37
N PRO A 155 -27.02 8.40 9.42
CA PRO A 155 -26.54 8.01 10.75
C PRO A 155 -27.27 6.79 11.35
N LYS A 156 -28.51 6.52 10.92
CA LYS A 156 -29.30 5.37 11.39
C LYS A 156 -28.82 4.02 10.83
N LYS A 157 -27.97 4.04 9.79
CA LYS A 157 -27.46 2.83 9.11
C LYS A 157 -25.92 2.87 9.04
N PRO A 158 -25.24 2.71 10.18
CA PRO A 158 -23.79 2.93 10.29
C PRO A 158 -22.93 1.89 9.56
N HIS A 159 -23.49 0.76 9.13
CA HIS A 159 -22.76 -0.29 8.40
C HIS A 159 -23.04 -0.30 6.89
N HIS A 160 -23.75 0.70 6.37
CA HIS A 160 -24.07 0.81 4.96
C HIS A 160 -23.31 1.97 4.32
N CYS A 161 -22.60 1.69 3.22
CA CYS A 161 -22.00 2.72 2.39
C CYS A 161 -23.02 3.22 1.37
N GLY A 162 -23.21 4.53 1.27
CA GLY A 162 -24.14 5.15 0.33
C GLY A 162 -23.70 5.05 -1.13
N ARG A 163 -22.42 4.81 -1.38
CA ARG A 163 -21.86 4.61 -2.73
C ARG A 163 -22.10 3.18 -3.25
N HIS A 164 -21.97 2.21 -2.35
CA HIS A 164 -22.09 0.77 -2.66
C HIS A 164 -23.45 0.19 -2.26
N ALA A 165 -24.36 1.03 -1.77
CA ALA A 165 -25.76 0.68 -1.62
C ALA A 165 -26.32 0.51 -3.03
N GLY A 166 -26.37 -0.75 -3.50
CA GLY A 166 -27.12 -1.09 -4.69
C GLY A 166 -28.53 -0.52 -4.58
N LYS A 167 -29.03 0.02 -5.69
CA LYS A 167 -30.47 0.17 -5.87
C LYS A 167 -31.13 -1.20 -5.82
#